data_AF-A0A497JPZ2-F1
#
_entry.id   AF-A0A497JPZ2-F1
#
_cell.length_a   1.000
_cell.length_b   1.000
_cell.length_c   1.000
_cell.angle_alpha   90.00
_cell.angle_beta   90.00
_cell.angle_gamma   90.00
#
_symmetry.space_group_name_H-M   'P 1'
#
loop_
_entity.id
_entity.type
_entity.pdbx_description
1 polymer ?
#
loop_
_entity_poly.entity_id
_entity_poly.type
_entity_poly.pdbx_seq_one_letter_code
_entity_poly.pdbx_strand_id
1 'polypeptide(L)'
;MPKLWLLAWADGCPYQCTYCYLQGTFKGKTEPTVFSNLDKLFREVEVWLKNPNPKILNTGELSDSLAITRKVIVKLIERFAKQEKHKLLIVTKSDRVDEILGLNHNRQTIVSFSLNPEKVAEKFEVGAPPTSKRLEAIEKCLDAGYPIRVRIDPMIPVEGWEDFYRELALEVNRLKPERVTLGSLRFYPFVEAFSRRDKTVFSFRFENVWIDV
;
A
#
# COMPACT_ATOMS: atom_id res chain seq x y z
N MET A 1 -8.29 -13.43 -8.59
CA MET A 1 -7.30 -12.34 -8.45
C MET A 1 -6.00 -12.77 -9.11
N PRO A 2 -5.24 -11.87 -9.77
CA PRO A 2 -3.91 -12.24 -10.27
C PRO A 2 -3.02 -12.66 -9.10
N LYS A 3 -2.25 -13.74 -9.29
CA LYS A 3 -1.30 -14.24 -8.30
C LYS A 3 -0.16 -13.23 -8.14
N LEU A 4 -0.14 -12.52 -7.01
CA LEU A 4 0.96 -11.62 -6.65
C LEU A 4 2.07 -12.44 -5.98
N TRP A 5 3.31 -12.18 -6.36
CA TRP A 5 4.49 -12.69 -5.66
C TRP A 5 4.91 -11.68 -4.61
N LEU A 6 5.33 -12.15 -3.45
CA LEU A 6 5.87 -11.30 -2.39
C LEU A 6 7.39 -11.20 -2.54
N LEU A 7 7.92 -9.98 -2.54
CA LEU A 7 9.33 -9.74 -2.24
C LEU A 7 9.49 -9.44 -0.75
N ALA A 8 10.11 -10.36 -0.02
CA ALA A 8 10.43 -10.16 1.39
C ALA A 8 11.78 -9.43 1.51
N TRP A 9 11.73 -8.10 1.65
CA TRP A 9 12.92 -7.25 1.73
C TRP A 9 13.00 -6.43 3.02
N ALA A 10 11.85 -6.22 3.67
CA ALA A 10 11.72 -5.58 4.96
C ALA A 10 10.41 -6.01 5.64
N ASP A 11 10.42 -5.97 6.96
CA ASP A 11 9.25 -6.15 7.83
C ASP A 11 8.89 -4.84 8.52
N GLY A 12 7.61 -4.70 8.86
CA GLY A 12 7.11 -3.58 9.66
C GLY A 12 6.87 -2.31 8.84
N CYS A 13 6.34 -1.28 9.50
CA CYS A 13 5.96 -0.03 8.86
C CYS A 13 6.04 1.12 9.88
N PRO A 14 6.57 2.31 9.49
CA PRO A 14 6.67 3.43 10.42
C PRO A 14 5.29 4.01 10.77
N TYR A 15 4.26 3.71 9.99
CA TYR A 15 2.89 4.18 10.22
C TYR A 15 2.16 3.31 11.23
N GLN A 16 1.26 3.95 11.97
CA GLN A 16 0.54 3.36 13.08
C GLN A 16 -0.96 3.21 12.79
N CYS A 17 -1.33 2.71 11.60
CA CYS A 17 -2.75 2.50 11.29
C CYS A 17 -3.41 1.52 12.26
N THR A 18 -4.56 1.86 12.81
CA THR A 18 -5.22 1.07 13.88
C THR A 18 -5.69 -0.30 13.38
N TYR A 19 -6.15 -0.37 12.13
CA TYR A 19 -6.64 -1.58 11.46
C TYR A 19 -5.54 -2.47 10.87
N CYS A 20 -4.26 -2.12 11.06
CA CYS A 20 -3.16 -2.75 10.34
C CYS A 20 -3.00 -4.24 10.71
N TYR A 21 -3.17 -5.13 9.74
CA TYR A 21 -3.03 -6.57 9.95
C TYR A 21 -1.61 -6.99 10.36
N LEU A 22 -0.58 -6.18 10.09
CA LEU A 22 0.79 -6.44 10.53
C LEU A 22 0.92 -6.50 12.06
N GLN A 23 0.00 -5.88 12.80
CA GLN A 23 -0.08 -6.04 14.26
C GLN A 23 -0.32 -7.51 14.64
N GLY A 24 -1.18 -8.22 13.92
CA GLY A 24 -1.41 -9.65 14.11
C GLY A 24 -0.23 -10.48 13.59
N THR A 25 0.23 -10.19 12.36
CA THR A 25 1.34 -10.91 11.71
C THR A 25 2.62 -10.89 12.56
N PHE A 26 3.00 -9.73 13.09
CA PHE A 26 4.22 -9.52 13.86
C PHE A 26 3.99 -9.46 15.37
N LYS A 27 2.81 -9.89 15.85
CA LYS A 27 2.47 -9.92 17.29
C LYS A 27 2.75 -8.59 18.00
N GLY A 28 2.41 -7.48 17.33
CA GLY A 28 2.55 -6.11 17.83
C GLY A 28 3.95 -5.48 17.66
N LYS A 29 4.91 -6.19 17.06
CA LYS A 29 6.28 -5.70 16.79
C LYS A 29 6.38 -5.20 15.34
N THR A 30 5.83 -4.04 15.07
CA THR A 30 5.73 -3.50 13.70
C THR A 30 6.84 -2.52 13.35
N GLU A 31 7.90 -2.43 14.15
CA GLU A 31 9.04 -1.55 13.91
C GLU A 31 9.72 -1.91 12.57
N PRO A 32 9.94 -0.93 11.66
CA PRO A 32 10.56 -1.19 10.36
C PRO A 32 11.95 -1.82 10.49
N THR A 33 12.14 -2.96 9.84
CA THR A 33 13.42 -3.66 9.78
C THR A 33 13.73 -4.03 8.33
N VAL A 34 14.80 -3.47 7.78
CA VAL A 34 15.32 -3.86 6.46
C VAL A 34 16.27 -5.03 6.63
N PHE A 35 16.09 -6.09 5.84
CA PHE A 35 16.97 -7.26 5.93
C PHE A 35 18.38 -6.95 5.44
N SER A 36 19.39 -7.58 6.06
CA SER A 36 20.81 -7.33 5.75
C SER A 36 21.32 -8.07 4.52
N ASN A 37 20.62 -9.13 4.07
CA ASN A 37 21.03 -10.00 2.97
C ASN A 37 20.57 -9.51 1.58
N LEU A 38 20.55 -8.19 1.35
CA LEU A 38 20.02 -7.58 0.12
C LEU A 38 20.74 -8.04 -1.16
N ASP A 39 22.04 -8.35 -1.09
CA ASP A 39 22.77 -8.86 -2.26
C ASP A 39 22.24 -10.22 -2.70
N LYS A 40 21.84 -11.08 -1.75
CA LYS A 40 21.19 -12.35 -2.03
C LYS A 40 19.81 -12.10 -2.64
N LEU A 41 19.03 -11.19 -2.06
CA LEU A 41 17.71 -10.79 -2.57
C LEU A 41 17.80 -10.36 -4.04
N PHE A 42 18.72 -9.47 -4.40
CA PHE A 42 18.85 -9.00 -5.77
C PHE A 42 19.23 -10.13 -6.74
N ARG A 43 20.11 -11.07 -6.34
CA ARG A 43 20.40 -12.26 -7.17
C ARG A 43 19.18 -13.14 -7.39
N GLU A 44 18.36 -13.34 -6.36
CA GLU A 44 17.10 -14.09 -6.47
C GLU A 44 16.10 -13.38 -7.39
N VAL A 45 16.02 -12.04 -7.33
CA VAL A 45 15.22 -11.24 -8.27
C VAL A 45 15.68 -11.44 -9.71
N GLU A 46 16.99 -11.44 -9.99
CA GLU A 46 17.51 -11.71 -11.34
C GLU A 46 17.10 -13.11 -11.85
N VAL A 47 17.11 -14.12 -10.98
CA VAL A 47 16.63 -15.46 -11.33
C VAL A 47 15.12 -15.46 -11.57
N TRP A 48 14.36 -14.76 -10.72
CA TRP A 48 12.90 -14.67 -10.83
C TRP A 48 12.47 -13.97 -12.13
N LEU A 49 13.19 -12.94 -12.56
CA LEU A 49 12.96 -12.20 -13.81
C LEU A 49 13.19 -13.04 -15.09
N LYS A 50 13.87 -14.18 -14.99
CA LYS A 50 14.02 -15.12 -16.12
C LYS A 50 12.77 -15.95 -16.41
N ASN A 51 11.75 -15.86 -15.56
CA ASN A 51 10.53 -16.65 -15.77
C ASN A 51 9.89 -16.29 -17.12
N PRO A 52 9.42 -17.28 -17.91
CA PRO A 52 8.82 -17.00 -19.21
C PRO A 52 7.46 -16.32 -19.08
N ASN A 53 6.73 -16.55 -17.99
CA ASN A 53 5.37 -16.08 -17.82
C ASN A 53 5.31 -14.73 -17.10
N PRO A 54 4.56 -13.73 -17.60
CA PRO A 54 4.35 -12.45 -16.93
C PRO A 54 3.87 -12.62 -15.50
N LYS A 55 4.45 -11.84 -14.58
CA LYS A 55 4.19 -11.89 -13.14
C LYS A 55 4.30 -10.49 -12.53
N ILE A 56 3.69 -10.31 -11.37
CA ILE A 56 3.79 -9.09 -10.58
C ILE A 56 4.47 -9.41 -9.24
N LEU A 57 5.51 -8.65 -8.91
CA LEU A 57 6.26 -8.77 -7.66
C LEU A 57 5.90 -7.60 -6.73
N ASN A 58 5.18 -7.89 -5.66
CA ASN A 58 4.71 -6.95 -4.64
C ASN A 58 5.82 -6.70 -3.60
N THR A 59 6.11 -5.41 -3.37
CA THR A 59 7.10 -4.95 -2.40
C THR A 59 6.48 -4.33 -1.15
N GLY A 60 5.16 -4.28 -1.04
CA GLY A 60 4.46 -3.57 0.04
C GLY A 60 3.43 -4.42 0.81
N GLU A 61 3.66 -5.73 0.89
CA GLU A 61 2.80 -6.63 1.68
C GLU A 61 3.20 -6.59 3.17
N LEU A 62 4.45 -6.90 3.49
CA LEU A 62 4.94 -6.97 4.88
C LEU A 62 5.57 -5.66 5.37
N SER A 63 5.57 -4.64 4.52
CA SER A 63 6.15 -3.33 4.74
C SER A 63 5.47 -2.26 3.87
N ASP A 64 5.71 -0.99 4.14
CA ASP A 64 5.36 0.07 3.19
C ASP A 64 6.55 0.29 2.23
N SER A 65 6.28 0.21 0.92
CA SER A 65 7.32 0.25 -0.10
C SER A 65 8.16 1.53 -0.06
N LEU A 66 7.55 2.70 0.15
CA LEU A 66 8.25 4.00 0.05
C LEU A 66 8.53 4.66 1.40
N ALA A 67 8.01 4.14 2.51
CA ALA A 67 8.18 4.75 3.83
C ALA A 67 9.45 4.30 4.57
N ILE A 68 10.10 3.21 4.16
CA ILE A 68 11.22 2.60 4.91
C ILE A 68 12.59 2.98 4.34
N THR A 69 12.88 2.58 3.09
CA THR A 69 14.16 2.90 2.45
C THR A 69 13.99 3.09 0.96
N ARG A 70 14.64 4.13 0.44
CA ARG A 70 14.63 4.43 -0.99
C ARG A 70 15.62 3.56 -1.76
N LYS A 71 16.77 3.25 -1.17
CA LYS A 71 17.88 2.54 -1.84
C LYS A 71 17.47 1.19 -2.44
N VAL A 72 16.59 0.44 -1.76
CA VAL A 72 16.11 -0.86 -2.25
C VAL A 72 15.15 -0.66 -3.42
N ILE A 73 14.19 0.26 -3.29
CA ILE A 73 13.18 0.51 -4.30
C ILE A 73 13.78 1.04 -5.61
N VAL A 74 14.68 2.01 -5.55
CA VAL A 74 15.39 2.54 -6.73
C VAL A 74 16.07 1.41 -7.50
N LYS A 75 16.84 0.57 -6.78
CA LYS A 75 17.53 -0.60 -7.37
C LYS A 75 16.58 -1.63 -7.97
N LEU A 76 15.37 -1.77 -7.45
CA LEU A 76 14.34 -2.65 -8.01
C LEU A 76 13.72 -2.05 -9.26
N ILE A 77 13.38 -0.76 -9.26
CA ILE A 77 12.82 -0.05 -10.42
C ILE A 77 13.79 -0.16 -11.60
N GLU A 78 15.08 0.13 -11.39
CA GLU A 78 16.11 0.05 -12.43
C GLU A 78 16.27 -1.36 -13.02
N ARG A 79 16.08 -2.41 -12.22
CA ARG A 79 16.13 -3.81 -12.69
C ARG A 79 14.92 -4.17 -13.51
N PHE A 80 13.73 -3.82 -13.02
CA PHE A 80 12.48 -4.08 -13.73
C PHE A 80 12.40 -3.29 -15.03
N ALA A 81 13.02 -2.12 -15.12
CA ALA A 81 13.05 -1.31 -16.34
C ALA A 81 13.80 -1.99 -17.52
N LYS A 82 14.73 -2.91 -17.24
CA LYS A 82 15.57 -3.59 -18.25
C LYS A 82 14.87 -4.73 -19.00
N GLN A 83 13.59 -4.95 -18.74
CA GLN A 83 12.80 -6.02 -19.32
C GLN A 83 11.37 -5.50 -19.58
N GLU A 84 10.53 -6.28 -20.26
CA GLU A 84 9.20 -5.79 -20.68
C GLU A 84 8.02 -6.66 -20.21
N LYS A 85 8.30 -7.77 -19.51
CA LYS A 85 7.32 -8.82 -19.15
C LYS A 85 6.73 -8.67 -17.75
N HIS A 86 7.57 -8.53 -16.74
CA HIS A 86 7.19 -8.56 -15.33
C HIS A 86 6.97 -7.15 -14.78
N LYS A 87 6.06 -7.01 -13.82
CA LYS A 87 5.83 -5.73 -13.15
C LYS A 87 6.33 -5.76 -11.71
N LEU A 88 7.00 -4.69 -11.30
CA LEU A 88 7.20 -4.37 -9.90
C LEU A 88 5.94 -3.67 -9.40
N LEU A 89 5.42 -4.07 -8.24
CA LEU A 89 4.31 -3.40 -7.58
C LEU A 89 4.82 -2.75 -6.29
N ILE A 90 4.78 -1.44 -6.27
CA ILE A 90 4.97 -0.59 -5.10
C ILE A 90 3.59 -0.41 -4.46
N VAL A 91 3.46 -0.65 -3.15
CA VAL A 91 2.23 -0.38 -2.39
C VAL A 91 2.60 0.51 -1.22
N THR A 92 1.95 1.68 -1.13
CA THR A 92 2.37 2.69 -0.16
C THR A 92 1.22 3.58 0.31
N LYS A 93 1.38 4.15 1.49
CA LYS A 93 0.67 5.34 1.98
C LYS A 93 1.55 6.60 1.95
N SER A 94 2.83 6.49 1.62
CA SER A 94 3.80 7.57 1.65
C SER A 94 3.57 8.57 0.53
N ASP A 95 3.85 9.84 0.82
CA ASP A 95 3.92 10.96 -0.13
C ASP A 95 5.36 11.20 -0.64
N ARG A 96 6.35 10.44 -0.12
CA ARG A 96 7.77 10.60 -0.43
C ARG A 96 8.17 9.96 -1.76
N VAL A 97 7.64 10.49 -2.85
CA VAL A 97 7.82 9.95 -4.21
C VAL A 97 8.98 10.56 -4.99
N ASP A 98 9.53 11.69 -4.56
CA ASP A 98 10.43 12.51 -5.40
C ASP A 98 11.64 11.73 -5.96
N GLU A 99 12.19 10.78 -5.22
CA GLU A 99 13.35 9.99 -5.66
C GLU A 99 13.05 8.96 -6.76
N ILE A 100 11.78 8.62 -6.99
CA ILE A 100 11.41 7.71 -8.07
C ILE A 100 10.98 8.44 -9.34
N LEU A 101 10.58 9.72 -9.24
CA LEU A 101 9.98 10.47 -10.37
C LEU A 101 10.91 10.57 -11.59
N GLY A 102 12.22 10.70 -11.37
CA GLY A 102 13.21 10.83 -12.45
C GLY A 102 13.76 9.51 -12.99
N LEU A 103 13.32 8.36 -12.47
CA LEU A 103 13.87 7.07 -12.88
C LEU A 103 13.27 6.59 -14.21
N ASN A 104 14.10 6.06 -15.11
CA ASN A 104 13.59 5.34 -16.27
C ASN A 104 12.99 4.01 -15.81
N HIS A 105 11.67 3.99 -15.60
CA HIS A 105 10.93 2.83 -15.11
C HIS A 105 10.39 1.93 -16.23
N ASN A 106 10.50 2.34 -17.51
CA ASN A 106 10.00 1.62 -18.70
C ASN A 106 8.55 1.08 -18.55
N ARG A 107 7.70 1.81 -17.83
CA ARG A 107 6.36 1.39 -17.39
C ARG A 107 6.30 0.00 -16.72
N GLN A 108 7.42 -0.57 -16.26
CA GLN A 108 7.49 -1.87 -15.59
C GLN A 108 7.33 -1.80 -14.08
N THR A 109 7.16 -0.60 -13.54
CA THR A 109 6.82 -0.38 -12.14
C THR A 109 5.43 0.22 -12.05
N ILE A 110 4.59 -0.37 -11.22
CA ILE A 110 3.26 0.12 -10.88
C ILE A 110 3.33 0.71 -9.48
N VAL A 111 2.84 1.94 -9.31
CA VAL A 111 2.73 2.58 -7.99
C VAL A 111 1.28 2.51 -7.53
N SER A 112 1.03 1.77 -6.45
CA SER A 112 -0.29 1.61 -5.86
C SER A 112 -0.38 2.40 -4.56
N PHE A 113 -1.22 3.42 -4.54
CA PHE A 113 -1.44 4.23 -3.35
C PHE A 113 -2.64 3.71 -2.57
N SER A 114 -2.50 3.65 -1.25
CA SER A 114 -3.61 3.39 -0.34
C SER A 114 -4.23 4.71 0.11
N LEU A 115 -5.51 4.88 -0.16
CA LEU A 115 -6.30 6.06 0.19
C LEU A 115 -7.47 5.65 1.10
N ASN A 116 -7.86 6.58 1.95
CA ASN A 116 -9.11 6.59 2.69
C ASN A 116 -9.61 8.03 2.72
N PRO A 117 -10.88 8.30 3.03
CA PRO A 117 -11.33 9.67 3.19
C PRO A 117 -10.54 10.37 4.31
N GLU A 118 -10.31 11.67 4.20
CA GLU A 118 -9.42 12.41 5.11
C GLU A 118 -9.80 12.18 6.58
N LYS A 119 -11.09 12.27 6.92
CA LYS A 119 -11.61 11.98 8.28
C LYS A 119 -11.30 10.56 8.79
N VAL A 120 -11.31 9.57 7.89
CA VAL A 120 -10.98 8.18 8.22
C VAL A 120 -9.47 8.04 8.40
N ALA A 121 -8.67 8.66 7.53
CA ALA A 121 -7.22 8.64 7.61
C ALA A 121 -6.71 9.33 8.88
N GLU A 122 -7.22 10.52 9.21
CA GLU A 122 -6.89 11.26 10.44
C GLU A 122 -7.14 10.41 11.69
N LYS A 123 -8.28 9.71 11.74
CA LYS A 123 -8.65 8.89 12.89
C LYS A 123 -7.86 7.59 12.99
N PHE A 124 -7.62 6.90 11.87
CA PHE A 124 -7.17 5.51 11.89
C PHE A 124 -5.80 5.27 11.25
N GLU A 125 -5.13 6.28 10.69
CA GLU A 125 -3.87 6.13 9.96
C GLU A 125 -2.74 6.99 10.55
N VAL A 126 -2.66 7.02 11.88
CA VAL A 126 -1.68 7.81 12.64
C VAL A 126 -0.26 7.65 12.08
N GLY A 127 0.38 8.78 11.80
CA GLY A 127 1.75 8.86 11.28
C GLY A 127 1.89 8.69 9.77
N ALA A 128 0.86 8.22 9.05
CA ALA A 128 0.82 8.27 7.60
C ALA A 128 0.48 9.71 7.13
N PRO A 129 0.93 10.14 5.94
CA PRO A 129 0.59 11.48 5.44
C PRO A 129 -0.92 11.60 5.18
N PRO A 130 -1.48 12.82 5.25
CA PRO A 130 -2.88 13.08 4.90
C PRO A 130 -3.25 12.60 3.50
N THR A 131 -4.53 12.35 3.27
CA THR A 131 -5.06 11.87 1.99
C THR A 131 -4.77 12.85 0.87
N SER A 132 -4.96 14.15 1.12
CA SER A 132 -4.57 15.24 0.23
C SER A 132 -3.11 15.13 -0.25
N LYS A 133 -2.16 14.87 0.64
CA LYS A 133 -0.74 14.70 0.29
C LYS A 133 -0.47 13.46 -0.55
N ARG A 134 -1.24 12.39 -0.33
CA ARG A 134 -1.15 11.18 -1.16
C ARG A 134 -1.73 11.41 -2.56
N LEU A 135 -2.80 12.20 -2.68
CA LEU A 135 -3.34 12.61 -3.98
C LEU A 135 -2.32 13.44 -4.77
N GLU A 136 -1.68 14.42 -4.14
CA GLU A 136 -0.57 15.19 -4.75
C GLU A 136 0.58 14.26 -5.22
N ALA A 137 0.93 13.26 -4.41
CA ALA A 137 1.96 12.28 -4.77
C ALA A 137 1.55 11.38 -5.95
N ILE A 138 0.26 11.04 -6.06
CA ILE A 138 -0.28 10.31 -7.21
C ILE A 138 -0.14 11.15 -8.48
N GLU A 139 -0.51 12.43 -8.44
CA GLU A 139 -0.39 13.34 -9.58
C GLU A 139 1.06 13.45 -10.07
N LYS A 140 2.02 13.64 -9.15
CA LYS A 140 3.45 13.62 -9.48
C LYS A 140 3.87 12.32 -10.18
N CYS A 141 3.40 11.17 -9.71
CA CYS A 141 3.73 9.89 -10.34
C CYS A 141 3.05 9.69 -11.70
N LEU A 142 1.83 10.21 -11.89
CA LEU A 142 1.15 10.24 -13.19
C LEU A 142 1.94 11.07 -14.20
N ASP A 143 2.39 12.27 -13.79
CA ASP A 143 3.20 13.16 -14.62
C ASP A 143 4.54 12.53 -15.01
N ALA A 144 5.14 11.78 -14.08
CA ALA A 144 6.34 10.99 -14.33
C ALA A 144 6.10 9.74 -15.23
N GLY A 145 4.85 9.43 -15.58
CA GLY A 145 4.50 8.36 -16.50
C GLY A 145 4.32 6.98 -15.86
N TYR A 146 4.29 6.88 -14.53
CA TYR A 146 4.06 5.62 -13.83
C TYR A 146 2.62 5.11 -14.05
N PRO A 147 2.44 3.80 -14.33
CA PRO A 147 1.17 3.11 -14.10
C PRO A 147 0.70 3.27 -12.65
N ILE A 148 -0.48 3.86 -12.46
CA ILE A 148 -1.06 4.08 -11.12
C ILE A 148 -2.18 3.11 -10.82
N ARG A 149 -2.20 2.63 -9.58
CA ARG A 149 -3.34 1.95 -8.98
C ARG A 149 -3.73 2.63 -7.68
N VAL A 150 -5.01 2.53 -7.34
CA VAL A 150 -5.54 3.02 -6.07
C VAL A 150 -6.11 1.85 -5.28
N ARG A 151 -5.91 1.89 -3.97
CA ARG A 151 -6.44 0.92 -3.01
C ARG A 151 -7.20 1.68 -1.92
N ILE A 152 -8.49 1.39 -1.79
CA ILE A 152 -9.32 1.79 -0.67
C ILE A 152 -9.59 0.51 0.14
N ASP A 153 -8.62 0.15 0.98
CA ASP A 153 -8.61 -1.12 1.72
C ASP A 153 -7.91 -0.88 3.07
N PRO A 154 -8.65 -0.87 4.19
CA PRO A 154 -10.08 -1.15 4.30
C PRO A 154 -10.95 0.10 4.12
N MET A 155 -12.18 -0.10 3.63
CA MET A 155 -13.31 0.81 3.86
C MET A 155 -13.84 0.61 5.29
N ILE A 156 -14.09 1.72 6.00
CA ILE A 156 -14.45 1.75 7.42
C ILE A 156 -15.77 2.52 7.60
N PRO A 157 -16.82 1.89 8.14
CA PRO A 157 -18.16 2.47 8.23
C PRO A 157 -18.31 3.41 9.45
N VAL A 158 -17.53 4.48 9.48
CA VAL A 158 -17.76 5.59 10.43
C VAL A 158 -19.10 6.28 10.15
N GLU A 159 -19.66 7.01 11.10
CA GLU A 159 -20.85 7.82 10.86
C GLU A 159 -20.63 8.78 9.67
N GLY A 160 -21.58 8.80 8.73
CA GLY A 160 -21.47 9.58 7.49
C GLY A 160 -20.47 9.04 6.46
N TRP A 161 -19.99 7.80 6.60
CA TRP A 161 -18.97 7.26 5.70
C TRP A 161 -19.37 7.30 4.22
N GLU A 162 -20.63 7.03 3.89
CA GLU A 162 -21.08 6.98 2.49
C GLU A 162 -20.74 8.26 1.72
N ASP A 163 -20.96 9.43 2.33
CA ASP A 163 -20.62 10.72 1.73
C ASP A 163 -19.10 10.92 1.62
N PHE A 164 -18.35 10.56 2.67
CA PHE A 164 -16.89 10.67 2.64
C PHE A 164 -16.25 9.79 1.55
N TYR A 165 -16.74 8.56 1.38
CA TYR A 165 -16.25 7.68 0.32
C TYR A 165 -16.79 8.05 -1.05
N ARG A 166 -17.99 8.66 -1.16
CA ARG A 166 -18.49 9.25 -2.41
C ARG A 166 -17.57 10.36 -2.90
N GLU A 167 -17.19 11.29 -2.03
CA GLU A 167 -16.25 12.37 -2.33
C GLU A 167 -14.88 11.81 -2.77
N LEU A 168 -14.32 10.87 -1.99
CA LEU A 168 -13.06 10.22 -2.35
C LEU A 168 -13.16 9.50 -3.72
N ALA A 169 -14.27 8.83 -4.00
CA ALA A 169 -14.46 8.13 -5.26
C ALA A 169 -14.46 9.10 -6.46
N LEU A 170 -15.03 10.31 -6.30
CA LEU A 170 -14.97 11.35 -7.32
C LEU A 170 -13.53 11.81 -7.57
N GLU A 171 -12.74 12.05 -6.53
CA GLU A 171 -11.31 12.40 -6.66
C GLU A 171 -10.52 11.27 -7.34
N VAL A 172 -10.71 10.02 -6.90
CA VAL A 172 -10.05 8.85 -7.49
C VAL A 172 -10.43 8.66 -8.96
N ASN A 173 -11.69 8.92 -9.33
CA ASN A 173 -12.14 8.82 -10.72
C ASN A 173 -11.46 9.86 -11.63
N ARG A 174 -11.18 11.07 -11.13
CA ARG A 174 -10.45 12.10 -11.89
C ARG A 174 -9.03 11.67 -12.25
N LEU A 175 -8.38 10.91 -11.37
CA LEU A 175 -7.02 10.39 -11.58
C LEU A 175 -6.94 9.28 -12.65
N LYS A 176 -8.07 8.67 -13.02
CA LYS A 176 -8.17 7.55 -13.99
C LYS A 176 -7.14 6.44 -13.76
N PRO A 177 -7.02 5.88 -12.54
CA PRO A 177 -6.04 4.82 -12.26
C PRO A 177 -6.33 3.56 -13.07
N GLU A 178 -5.31 2.76 -13.38
CA GLU A 178 -5.47 1.49 -14.12
C GLU A 178 -6.33 0.48 -13.37
N ARG A 179 -6.40 0.61 -12.03
CA ARG A 179 -7.19 -0.25 -11.16
C ARG A 179 -7.50 0.46 -9.85
N VAL A 180 -8.74 0.31 -9.40
CA VAL A 180 -9.17 0.60 -8.03
C VAL A 180 -9.43 -0.74 -7.32
N THR A 181 -8.87 -0.92 -6.13
CA THR A 181 -9.14 -2.07 -5.27
C THR A 181 -9.94 -1.59 -4.06
N LEU A 182 -11.10 -2.20 -3.83
CA LEU A 182 -11.89 -1.98 -2.63
C LEU A 182 -11.74 -3.19 -1.71
N GLY A 183 -11.55 -2.95 -0.41
CA GLY A 183 -11.49 -3.99 0.59
C GLY A 183 -12.29 -3.62 1.83
N SER A 184 -12.90 -4.60 2.47
CA SER A 184 -13.57 -4.43 3.75
C SER A 184 -12.58 -4.56 4.91
N LEU A 185 -12.94 -3.98 6.05
CA LEU A 185 -12.23 -4.16 7.31
C LEU A 185 -12.19 -5.65 7.69
N ARG A 186 -10.99 -6.18 7.94
CA ARG A 186 -10.77 -7.59 8.27
C ARG A 186 -10.54 -7.76 9.77
N PHE A 187 -11.50 -8.38 10.45
CA PHE A 187 -11.45 -8.62 11.89
C PHE A 187 -10.77 -9.96 12.21
N TYR A 188 -9.44 -10.00 12.15
CA TYR A 188 -8.70 -11.14 12.65
C TYR A 188 -8.55 -11.04 14.18
N PRO A 189 -8.97 -12.05 14.97
CA PRO A 189 -8.85 -12.01 16.43
C PRO A 189 -7.43 -11.73 16.92
N PHE A 190 -6.42 -12.23 16.18
CA PHE A 190 -5.01 -11.97 16.50
C PHE A 190 -4.61 -10.50 16.35
N VAL A 191 -5.19 -9.77 15.41
CA VAL A 191 -4.89 -8.33 15.24
C VAL A 191 -5.43 -7.55 16.44
N GLU A 192 -6.64 -7.86 16.91
CA GLU A 192 -7.21 -7.26 18.13
C GLU A 192 -6.41 -7.60 19.39
N ALA A 193 -6.01 -8.87 19.51
CA ALA A 193 -5.23 -9.36 20.65
C ALA A 193 -3.86 -8.70 20.77
N PHE A 194 -3.17 -8.51 19.64
CA PHE A 194 -1.82 -7.93 19.61
C PHE A 194 -1.77 -6.43 19.29
N SER A 195 -2.91 -5.80 18.95
CA SER A 195 -2.93 -4.36 18.70
C SER A 195 -2.53 -3.58 19.96
N ARG A 196 -1.50 -2.76 19.81
CA ARG A 196 -1.02 -1.79 20.80
C ARG A 196 -1.50 -0.36 20.50
N ARG A 197 -2.37 -0.21 19.50
CA ARG A 197 -2.90 1.07 19.00
C ARG A 197 -4.34 1.24 19.48
N ASP A 198 -4.94 2.38 19.14
CA ASP A 198 -6.38 2.59 19.35
C ASP A 198 -7.17 1.41 18.76
N LYS A 199 -8.10 0.88 19.58
CA LYS A 199 -8.93 -0.28 19.29
C LYS A 199 -10.36 0.11 18.88
N THR A 200 -10.68 1.40 18.79
CA THR A 200 -12.01 1.86 18.35
C THR A 200 -12.42 1.28 16.99
N VAL A 201 -11.46 0.97 16.11
CA VAL A 201 -11.75 0.32 14.82
C VAL A 201 -12.40 -1.07 14.96
N PHE A 202 -12.23 -1.76 16.09
CA PHE A 202 -12.86 -3.06 16.36
C PHE A 202 -14.34 -2.94 16.77
N SER A 203 -14.84 -1.75 17.09
CA SER A 203 -16.27 -1.56 17.38
C SER A 203 -17.15 -1.83 16.16
N PHE A 204 -16.60 -1.78 14.95
CA PHE A 204 -17.27 -2.08 13.70
C PHE A 204 -17.34 -3.59 13.38
N ARG A 205 -16.90 -4.48 14.30
CA ARG A 205 -16.87 -5.94 14.10
C ARG A 205 -18.26 -6.56 13.97
N PHE A 206 -19.23 -5.99 14.68
CA PHE A 206 -20.62 -6.38 14.62
C PHE A 206 -21.35 -5.18 14.04
N GLU A 207 -21.95 -5.33 12.87
CA GLU A 207 -22.84 -4.31 12.38
C GLU A 207 -24.02 -4.23 13.37
N ASN A 208 -24.13 -3.14 14.13
CA ASN A 208 -25.44 -2.70 14.61
C ASN A 208 -26.13 -2.10 13.39
N VAL A 209 -26.64 -2.98 12.55
CA VAL A 209 -27.42 -2.64 11.37
C VAL A 209 -28.71 -2.00 11.86
N TRP A 210 -28.71 -0.68 12.05
CA TRP A 210 -29.92 0.11 11.96
C TRP A 210 -30.28 0.23 10.48
N ILE A 211 -30.75 -0.88 9.89
CA ILE A 211 -31.62 -0.77 8.72
C ILE A 211 -32.99 -0.56 9.33
N ASP A 212 -33.37 0.70 9.49
CA ASP A 212 -34.78 1.06 9.52
C ASP A 212 -35.31 0.79 8.10
N VAL A 213 -35.89 -0.40 7.91
CA VAL A 213 -36.80 -0.71 6.80
C VAL A 213 -38.21 -0.28 7.17
#